data_AF-A0A0F0FVD9-F1
#
_entry.id   AF-A0A0F0FVD9-F1
#
_cell.length_a   1.000
_cell.length_b   1.000
_cell.length_c   1.000
_cell.angle_alpha   90.00
_cell.angle_beta   90.00
_cell.angle_gamma   90.00
#
_symmetry.space_group_name_H-M   'P 1'
#
loop_
_entity.id
_entity.type
_entity.pdbx_description
1 polymer ?
#
loop_
_entity_poly.entity_id
_entity_poly.type
_entity_poly.pdbx_seq_one_letter_code
_entity_poly.pdbx_strand_id
1 'polypeptide(L)'
;MLAENDQLKPGDTVHVGQSAHPNPANYVDADDVIDVAANRGYDDGGEFAEDYPGDISEEAKERLNRFLRAWLRTYCAPSFYTVENERPYVLTAADFAGRQTSEELP
;
A
#
# COMPACT_ATOMS: atom_id res chain seq x y z
N MET A 1 6.73 -1.34 19.24
CA MET A 1 6.72 0.04 19.80
C MET A 1 8.05 0.29 20.53
N LEU A 2 8.61 1.50 20.61
CA LEU A 2 9.94 1.76 21.24
C LEU A 2 10.08 1.20 22.68
N ALA A 3 8.96 1.02 23.37
CA ALA A 3 8.89 0.42 24.70
C ALA A 3 9.20 -1.09 24.74
N GLU A 4 9.14 -1.80 23.62
CA GLU A 4 9.31 -3.26 23.53
C GLU A 4 10.74 -3.69 23.16
N ASN A 5 11.66 -2.73 23.02
CA ASN A 5 13.05 -3.00 22.65
C ASN A 5 14.01 -2.59 23.79
N ASP A 6 14.48 -3.61 24.52
CA ASP A 6 15.37 -3.46 25.68
C ASP A 6 16.80 -3.03 25.31
N GLN A 7 17.14 -3.03 24.01
CA GLN A 7 18.48 -2.68 23.52
C GLN A 7 18.65 -1.21 23.18
N LEU A 8 17.55 -0.45 23.04
CA LEU A 8 17.59 0.98 22.71
C LEU A 8 17.82 1.85 23.95
N LYS A 9 18.77 2.79 23.83
CA LYS A 9 19.14 3.75 24.88
C LYS A 9 19.17 5.20 24.36
N PRO A 10 19.09 6.20 25.25
CA PRO A 10 19.32 7.60 24.86
C PRO A 10 20.67 7.77 24.15
N GLY A 11 20.67 8.53 23.05
CA GLY A 11 21.83 8.75 22.20
C GLY A 11 21.90 7.84 20.96
N ASP A 12 21.11 6.76 20.91
CA ASP A 12 21.02 5.93 19.71
C ASP A 12 20.27 6.68 18.60
N THR A 13 20.74 6.53 17.36
CA THR A 13 20.04 7.05 16.19
C THR A 13 19.08 5.99 15.67
N VAL A 14 17.79 6.31 15.61
CA VAL A 14 16.75 5.51 14.98
C VAL A 14 16.17 6.26 13.79
N HIS A 15 15.42 5.54 12.96
CA HIS A 15 14.65 6.15 11.87
C HIS A 15 13.18 6.21 12.27
N VAL A 16 12.61 7.41 12.21
CA VAL A 16 11.19 7.65 12.50
C VAL A 16 10.49 8.09 11.22
N GLY A 17 9.28 7.61 11.00
CA GLY A 17 8.44 8.00 9.89
C GLY A 17 6.97 7.98 10.28
N GLN A 18 6.13 8.49 9.39
CA GLN A 18 4.68 8.54 9.55
C GLN A 18 4.06 7.33 8.86
N SER A 19 3.17 6.62 9.56
CA SER A 19 2.38 5.56 8.96
C SER A 19 1.33 6.17 8.03
N ALA A 20 1.31 5.73 6.77
CA ALA A 20 0.29 6.07 5.80
C ALA A 20 -0.41 4.80 5.31
N HIS A 21 -1.74 4.80 5.25
CA HIS A 21 -2.47 3.70 4.61
C HIS A 21 -2.55 3.96 3.11
N PRO A 22 -1.99 3.08 2.26
CA PRO A 22 -2.05 3.26 0.82
C PRO A 22 -3.50 3.24 0.33
N ASN A 23 -3.80 4.01 -0.72
CA ASN A 23 -5.11 4.00 -1.34
C ASN A 23 -5.23 2.78 -2.27
N PRO A 24 -6.08 1.78 -1.96
CA PRO A 24 -6.17 0.56 -2.76
C PRO A 24 -6.66 0.81 -4.18
N ALA A 25 -7.33 1.95 -4.44
CA ALA A 25 -7.74 2.36 -5.79
C ALA A 25 -6.58 2.69 -6.75
N ASN A 26 -5.33 2.60 -6.29
CA ASN A 26 -4.14 2.81 -7.10
C ASN A 26 -3.42 1.50 -7.47
N TYR A 27 -3.96 0.34 -7.10
CA TYR A 27 -3.30 -0.95 -7.36
C TYR A 27 -3.65 -1.57 -8.70
N VAL A 28 -4.84 -1.29 -9.23
CA VAL A 28 -5.32 -1.83 -10.52
C VAL A 28 -6.14 -0.75 -11.21
N ASP A 29 -5.95 -0.60 -12.52
CA ASP A 29 -6.72 0.28 -13.38
C ASP A 29 -7.32 -0.46 -14.60
N ALA A 30 -7.96 0.31 -15.48
CA ALA A 30 -8.60 -0.22 -16.67
C ALA A 30 -7.60 -0.84 -17.66
N ASP A 31 -6.40 -0.28 -17.79
CA ASP A 31 -5.41 -0.77 -18.75
C ASP A 31 -4.91 -2.15 -18.31
N ASP A 32 -4.69 -2.38 -17.01
CA ASP A 32 -4.35 -3.71 -16.47
C ASP A 32 -5.36 -4.79 -16.89
N VAL A 33 -6.66 -4.47 -16.81
CA VAL A 33 -7.74 -5.41 -17.18
C VAL A 33 -7.80 -5.63 -18.69
N ILE A 34 -7.62 -4.57 -19.46
CA ILE A 34 -7.63 -4.61 -20.93
C ILE A 34 -6.45 -5.44 -21.44
N ASP A 35 -5.26 -5.28 -20.86
CA ASP A 35 -4.07 -6.05 -21.21
C ASP A 35 -4.26 -7.54 -20.90
N VAL A 36 -4.86 -7.88 -19.76
CA VAL A 36 -5.19 -9.27 -19.43
C VAL A 36 -6.21 -9.84 -20.42
N ALA A 37 -7.20 -9.05 -20.85
CA ALA A 37 -8.16 -9.49 -21.84
C ALA A 37 -7.50 -9.70 -23.21
N ALA A 38 -6.64 -8.78 -23.66
CA ALA A 38 -5.91 -8.88 -24.91
C ALA A 38 -5.05 -10.16 -24.97
N ASN A 39 -4.25 -10.41 -23.93
CA ASN A 39 -3.42 -11.61 -23.84
C ASN A 39 -4.25 -12.91 -23.89
N ARG A 40 -5.36 -12.97 -23.14
CA ARG A 40 -6.23 -14.14 -23.17
C ARG A 40 -6.98 -14.31 -24.49
N GLY A 41 -7.33 -13.20 -25.15
CA GLY A 41 -7.88 -13.23 -26.50
C GLY A 41 -6.89 -13.79 -27.50
N TYR A 42 -5.61 -13.43 -27.39
CA TYR A 42 -4.54 -14.00 -28.20
C TYR A 42 -4.32 -15.49 -27.91
N ASP A 43 -4.41 -15.94 -26.65
CA ASP A 43 -4.35 -17.39 -26.33
C ASP A 43 -5.43 -18.20 -27.06
N ASP A 44 -6.63 -17.62 -27.25
CA ASP A 44 -7.75 -18.27 -27.93
C ASP A 44 -7.68 -18.15 -29.47
N GLY A 45 -7.32 -16.97 -29.98
CA GLY A 45 -7.40 -16.64 -31.41
C GLY A 45 -6.06 -16.61 -32.15
N GLY A 46 -4.94 -16.70 -31.44
CA GLY A 46 -3.59 -16.49 -31.97
C GLY A 46 -3.49 -15.18 -32.76
N GLU A 47 -2.77 -15.23 -33.88
CA GLU A 47 -2.60 -14.08 -34.79
C GLU A 47 -3.93 -13.48 -35.28
N PHE A 48 -5.04 -14.24 -35.33
CA PHE A 48 -6.34 -13.69 -35.72
C PHE A 48 -6.96 -12.75 -34.67
N ALA A 49 -6.43 -12.77 -33.44
CA ALA A 49 -6.86 -11.92 -32.34
C ALA A 49 -5.81 -10.86 -31.98
N GLU A 50 -4.82 -10.59 -32.86
CA GLU A 50 -3.79 -9.57 -32.60
C GLU A 50 -4.38 -8.19 -32.32
N ASP A 51 -5.51 -7.87 -32.95
CA ASP A 51 -6.23 -6.61 -32.78
C ASP A 51 -7.28 -6.65 -31.66
N TYR A 52 -7.44 -7.74 -30.91
CA TYR A 52 -8.40 -7.82 -29.80
C TYR A 52 -7.85 -7.14 -28.52
N PRO A 53 -8.65 -6.38 -27.75
CA PRO A 53 -10.09 -6.09 -27.91
C PRO A 53 -10.43 -4.93 -28.86
N GLY A 54 -9.46 -4.43 -29.61
CA GLY A 54 -9.58 -3.31 -30.53
C GLY A 54 -9.52 -1.97 -29.81
N ASP A 55 -9.99 -0.94 -30.50
CA ASP A 55 -10.01 0.42 -29.95
C ASP A 55 -11.09 0.56 -28.87
N ILE A 56 -10.65 0.63 -27.62
CA ILE A 56 -11.51 0.95 -26.48
C ILE A 56 -11.52 2.47 -26.29
N SER A 57 -12.71 3.07 -26.27
CA SER A 57 -12.85 4.51 -26.08
C SER A 57 -12.42 4.95 -24.67
N GLU A 58 -11.91 6.17 -24.56
CA GLU A 58 -11.57 6.79 -23.27
C GLU A 58 -12.76 6.83 -22.30
N GLU A 59 -13.99 7.00 -22.81
CA GLU A 59 -15.20 6.96 -21.98
C GLU A 59 -15.42 5.56 -21.37
N ALA A 60 -15.20 4.49 -22.14
CA ALA A 60 -15.32 3.13 -21.65
C ALA A 60 -14.21 2.80 -20.63
N LYS A 61 -12.97 3.24 -20.89
CA LYS A 61 -11.86 3.12 -19.94
C LYS A 61 -12.16 3.83 -18.62
N GLU A 62 -12.62 5.08 -18.68
CA GLU A 62 -12.98 5.86 -17.49
C GLU A 62 -14.11 5.22 -16.69
N ARG A 63 -15.12 4.66 -17.37
CA ARG A 63 -16.20 3.91 -16.72
C ARG A 63 -15.68 2.68 -15.98
N LEU A 64 -14.79 1.91 -16.59
CA LEU A 64 -14.15 0.75 -15.95
C LEU A 64 -13.28 1.19 -14.76
N ASN A 65 -12.47 2.23 -14.93
CA ASN A 65 -11.66 2.82 -13.87
C ASN A 65 -12.50 3.22 -12.66
N ARG A 66 -13.62 3.90 -12.88
CA ARG A 66 -14.54 4.28 -11.80
C ARG A 66 -15.06 3.07 -11.03
N PHE A 67 -15.44 2.02 -11.76
CA PHE A 67 -15.91 0.76 -11.16
C PHE A 67 -14.80 0.10 -10.32
N LEU A 68 -13.61 -0.11 -10.89
CA LEU A 68 -12.49 -0.75 -10.21
C LEU A 68 -12.07 0.01 -8.96
N ARG A 69 -11.92 1.34 -9.06
CA ARG A 69 -11.55 2.19 -7.92
C ARG A 69 -12.58 2.14 -6.80
N ALA A 70 -13.87 2.11 -7.12
CA ALA A 70 -14.93 1.95 -6.12
C ALA A 70 -14.85 0.58 -5.44
N TRP A 71 -14.73 -0.49 -6.23
CA TRP A 71 -14.62 -1.86 -5.71
C TRP A 71 -13.42 -2.04 -4.78
N LEU A 72 -12.23 -1.61 -5.21
CA LEU A 72 -10.99 -1.73 -4.43
C LEU A 72 -11.07 -0.98 -3.10
N ARG A 73 -11.68 0.22 -3.07
CA ARG A 73 -11.88 0.97 -1.83
C ARG A 73 -12.82 0.26 -0.87
N THR A 74 -13.85 -0.40 -1.37
CA THR A 74 -14.85 -1.07 -0.53
C THR A 74 -14.34 -2.40 0.01
N TYR A 75 -13.63 -3.19 -0.81
CA TYR A 75 -13.36 -4.60 -0.49
C TYR A 75 -11.88 -4.94 -0.33
N CYS A 76 -10.97 -4.02 -0.69
CA CYS A 76 -9.53 -4.25 -0.65
C CYS A 76 -8.81 -3.25 0.26
N ALA A 77 -9.48 -2.76 1.31
CA ALA A 77 -8.86 -1.88 2.29
C ALA A 77 -7.63 -2.59 2.92
N PRO A 78 -6.42 -2.00 2.85
CA PRO A 78 -5.21 -2.66 3.30
C PRO A 78 -5.17 -2.74 4.83
N SER A 79 -4.81 -3.92 5.34
CA SER A 79 -4.52 -4.12 6.78
C SER A 79 -3.08 -3.71 7.16
N PHE A 80 -2.34 -3.16 6.20
CA PHE A 80 -0.95 -2.75 6.33
C PHE A 80 -0.80 -1.25 6.04
N TYR A 81 0.37 -0.72 6.36
CA TYR A 81 0.74 0.68 6.15
C TYR A 81 2.08 0.77 5.43
N THR A 82 2.32 1.90 4.77
CA THR A 82 3.62 2.35 4.31
C THR A 82 4.20 3.35 5.30
N VAL A 83 5.52 3.54 5.27
CA VAL A 83 6.19 4.57 6.07
C VAL A 83 6.60 5.70 5.14
N GLU A 84 6.14 6.91 5.45
CA GLU A 84 6.47 8.13 4.71
C GLU A 84 7.24 9.10 5.61
N ASN A 85 7.91 10.10 5.00
CA ASN A 85 8.65 11.15 5.70
C ASN A 85 9.67 10.59 6.72
N GLU A 86 10.36 9.52 6.33
CA GLU A 86 11.40 8.91 7.15
C GLU A 86 12.55 9.88 7.40
N ARG A 87 12.96 10.00 8.67
CA ARG A 87 14.10 10.83 9.06
C ARG A 87 14.88 10.19 10.21
N PRO A 88 16.19 10.42 10.28
CA PRO A 88 16.97 10.04 11.46
C PRO A 88 16.51 10.86 12.66
N TYR A 89 16.46 10.21 13.82
CA TYR A 89 16.07 10.79 15.10
C TYR A 89 16.98 10.22 16.18
N VAL A 90 17.58 11.10 16.99
CA VAL A 90 18.39 10.69 18.13
C VAL A 90 17.48 10.57 19.33
N LEU A 91 17.44 9.37 19.92
CA LEU A 91 16.63 9.11 21.10
C LEU A 91 17.11 9.94 22.29
N THR A 92 16.16 10.58 22.97
CA THR A 92 16.38 11.37 24.17
C THR A 92 15.90 10.61 25.39
N ALA A 93 16.31 11.03 26.60
CA ALA A 93 15.80 10.44 27.84
C ALA A 93 14.28 10.60 27.99
N ALA A 94 13.69 11.63 27.36
CA ALA A 94 12.25 11.88 27.39
C ALA A 94 11.45 10.83 26.61
N ASP A 95 12.01 10.24 25.55
CA ASP A 95 11.36 9.19 24.76
C ASP A 95 11.14 7.89 25.55
N PHE A 96 11.85 7.75 26.68
CA PHE A 96 11.76 6.63 27.60
C PHE A 96 11.02 6.97 28.90
N ALA A 97 10.57 8.22 29.08
CA ALA A 97 9.95 8.68 30.33
C ALA A 97 8.59 8.01 30.64
N GLY A 98 8.02 7.23 29.72
CA GLY A 98 6.84 6.38 29.93
C GLY A 98 7.14 4.92 30.32
N ARG A 99 8.40 4.53 30.58
CA ARG A 99 8.82 3.16 30.95
C ARG A 99 8.51 2.74 32.40
N GLN A 100 7.76 3.52 33.19
CA GLN A 100 7.36 3.20 34.58
C GLN A 100 5.82 3.01 34.61
N THR A 101 5.20 1.93 35.10
CA THR A 101 5.56 0.77 35.93
C THR A 101 4.52 -0.34 35.67
N SER A 102 4.95 -1.56 35.36
CA SER A 102 4.13 -2.78 35.52
C SER A 102 5.02 -3.89 36.08
N GLU A 103 5.81 -3.54 37.08
CA GLU A 103 6.63 -4.50 37.81
C GLU A 103 6.76 -4.01 39.25
N GLU A 104 5.62 -3.85 39.93
CA GLU A 104 5.55 -3.92 41.38
C GLU A 104 4.08 -3.98 41.80
N LEU A 105 3.65 -5.13 42.33
CA LEU A 105 3.06 -5.29 43.67
C LEU A 105 2.38 -6.69 43.81
N PRO A 106 2.24 -7.20 45.04
CA PRO A 106 2.82 -8.46 45.55
C PRO A 106 1.95 -9.72 45.42
#